data_AF-A0A530M4X8-F1
#
_entry.id   AF-A0A530M4X8-F1
#
_cell.length_a   1.000
_cell.length_b   1.000
_cell.length_c   1.000
_cell.angle_alpha   90.00
_cell.angle_beta   90.00
_cell.angle_gamma   90.00
#
_symmetry.space_group_name_H-M   'P 1'
#
loop_
_entity.id
_entity.type
_entity.pdbx_description
1 polymer ?
#
loop_
_entity_poly.entity_id
_entity_poly.type
_entity_poly.pdbx_seq_one_letter_code
_entity_poly.pdbx_strand_id
1 'polypeptide(L)' 'MSRLDSFIRRMTAQRDILDHVCAEVAKMEGPVLELGLGNGRTFHHLRERLPGRRIVAFDRALAAHASSIPEAENL' A
#
# COMPACT_ATOMS: atom_id res chain seq x y z
N MET A 1 2.10 25.21 -8.65
CA MET A 1 2.71 23.87 -8.57
C MET A 1 2.09 23.01 -9.66
N SER A 2 2.89 22.31 -10.46
CA SER A 2 2.35 21.48 -11.55
C SER A 2 1.68 20.21 -11.02
N ARG A 3 0.91 19.52 -11.88
CA ARG A 3 0.35 18.21 -11.53
C ARG A 3 1.44 17.16 -11.26
N LEU A 4 2.58 17.27 -11.95
CA LEU A 4 3.73 16.40 -11.72
C LEU A 4 4.35 16.62 -10.34
N ASP A 5 4.55 17.88 -9.94
CA ASP A 5 5.09 18.20 -8.62
C ASP A 5 4.17 17.72 -7.49
N SER A 6 2.85 17.87 -7.67
CA SER A 6 1.85 17.36 -6.71
C SER A 6 1.88 15.84 -6.62
N PHE A 7 2.01 15.14 -7.76
CA PHE A 7 2.15 13.69 -7.79
C PHE A 7 3.41 13.23 -7.04
N ILE A 8 4.57 13.84 -7.33
CA ILE A 8 5.84 13.52 -6.66
C ILE A 8 5.70 13.74 -5.15
N ARG A 9 5.20 14.91 -4.73
CA ARG A 9 4.98 15.21 -3.30
C ARG A 9 4.12 14.16 -2.61
N ARG A 10 3.02 13.75 -3.23
CA ARG A 10 2.13 12.73 -2.65
C ARG A 10 2.82 11.37 -2.55
N MET A 11 3.50 10.92 -3.60
CA MET A 11 4.19 9.63 -3.59
C MET A 11 5.31 9.58 -2.54
N THR A 12 6.09 10.66 -2.42
CA THR A 12 7.14 10.79 -1.39
C THR A 12 6.54 10.77 0.01
N ALA A 13 5.49 11.55 0.25
CA ALA A 13 4.83 11.58 1.56
C ALA A 13 4.23 10.21 1.95
N GLN A 14 3.61 9.49 1.01
CA GLN A 14 3.08 8.14 1.27
C GLN A 14 4.19 7.18 1.67
N ARG A 15 5.30 7.14 0.92
CA ARG A 15 6.46 6.28 1.25
C ARG A 15 7.01 6.63 2.63
N ASP A 16 7.28 7.91 2.89
CA ASP A 16 7.96 8.34 4.11
C ASP A 16 7.11 8.06 5.36
N ILE A 17 5.79 8.29 5.27
CA ILE A 17 4.85 7.97 6.35
C ILE A 17 4.78 6.46 6.56
N LEU A 18 4.64 5.66 5.50
CA LEU A 18 4.59 4.20 5.61
C LEU A 18 5.88 3.65 6.24
N ASP A 19 7.05 4.12 5.79
CA ASP A 19 8.35 3.72 6.35
C ASP A 19 8.47 4.06 7.83
N HIS A 20 7.90 5.20 8.25
CA HIS A 20 7.89 5.61 9.65
C HIS A 20 6.98 4.73 10.51
N VAL A 21 5.75 4.44 10.06
CA VAL A 21 4.75 3.76 10.90
C VAL A 21 4.84 2.24 10.85
N CYS A 22 5.37 1.65 9.79
CA CYS A 22 5.41 0.19 9.63
C CYS A 22 6.17 -0.51 10.77
N ALA A 23 7.22 0.11 11.32
CA ALA A 23 7.96 -0.44 12.46
C ALA A 23 7.10 -0.62 13.72
N GLU A 24 6.16 0.29 13.97
CA GLU A 24 5.23 0.20 15.10
C GLU A 24 4.05 -0.73 14.77
N VAL A 25 3.52 -0.66 13.55
CA VAL A 25 2.45 -1.56 13.07
C VAL A 25 2.89 -3.02 13.12
N ALA A 26 4.17 -3.32 12.85
CA ALA A 26 4.71 -4.67 12.94
C ALA A 26 4.54 -5.31 14.32
N LYS A 27 4.45 -4.51 15.39
CA LYS A 27 4.26 -4.97 16.78
C LYS A 27 2.79 -5.21 17.14
N MET A 28 1.87 -4.79 16.28
CA MET A 28 0.42 -4.94 16.50
C MET A 28 -0.09 -6.23 15.86
N GLU A 29 -1.10 -6.86 16.46
CA GLU A 29 -1.80 -7.99 15.85
C GLU A 29 -2.82 -7.54 14.80
N GLY A 30 -3.24 -8.47 13.94
CA GLY A 30 -4.30 -8.24 12.94
C GLY A 30 -3.80 -7.86 11.53
N PRO A 31 -4.72 -7.75 10.55
CA PRO A 31 -4.36 -7.43 9.17
C PRO A 31 -4.15 -5.92 8.94
N VAL A 32 -3.52 -5.57 7.83
CA VAL A 32 -3.52 -4.20 7.28
C VAL A 32 -4.60 -4.10 6.21
N LEU A 33 -5.35 -3.01 6.21
CA LEU A 33 -6.37 -2.73 5.19
C LEU A 33 -5.85 -1.65 4.24
N GLU A 34 -5.72 -1.96 2.96
CA GLU A 34 -5.39 -1.01 1.90
C GLU A 34 -6.67 -0.54 1.21
N LEU A 35 -7.03 0.73 1.39
CA LEU A 35 -8.25 1.30 0.81
C LEU A 35 -7.92 2.07 -0.47
N GLY A 36 -8.31 1.51 -1.62
CA GLY A 36 -7.96 2.01 -2.94
C GLY A 36 -6.61 1.43 -3.40
N LEU A 37 -6.65 0.25 -4.01
CA LEU A 37 -5.49 -0.42 -4.56
C LEU A 37 -4.86 0.37 -5.72
N GLY A 38 -5.68 0.90 -6.63
CA GLY A 38 -5.23 1.60 -7.83
C GLY A 38 -4.21 0.79 -8.62
N ASN A 39 -3.02 1.36 -8.85
CA ASN A 39 -1.92 0.65 -9.52
C ASN A 39 -1.16 -0.32 -8.58
N GLY A 40 -1.37 -0.26 -7.26
CA GLY A 40 -0.82 -1.19 -6.28
C GLY A 40 0.56 -0.84 -5.71
N ARG A 41 1.07 0.38 -5.95
CA ARG A 41 2.42 0.78 -5.49
C ARG A 41 2.57 0.75 -3.96
N THR A 42 1.59 1.31 -3.25
CA THR A 42 1.57 1.33 -1.77
C THR A 42 1.34 -0.05 -1.20
N PHE A 43 0.42 -0.84 -1.77
CA PHE A 43 0.24 -2.24 -1.43
C PHE A 43 1.54 -3.06 -1.56
N HIS A 44 2.24 -2.93 -2.69
CA HIS A 44 3.52 -3.62 -2.89
C HIS A 44 4.58 -3.18 -1.86
N HIS A 45 4.66 -1.87 -1.60
CA HIS A 45 5.57 -1.32 -0.59
C HIS A 45 5.26 -1.85 0.81
N LEU A 46 3.98 -1.94 1.18
CA LEU A 46 3.56 -2.52 2.46
C LEU A 46 3.97 -3.99 2.59
N ARG A 47 3.89 -4.79 1.51
CA ARG A 47 4.35 -6.20 1.53
C ARG A 47 5.85 -6.33 1.79
N GLU A 48 6.66 -5.40 1.27
CA GLU A 48 8.10 -5.38 1.54
C GLU A 48 8.41 -4.94 2.97
N ARG A 49 7.66 -3.98 3.52
CA ARG A 49 7.91 -3.45 4.87
C ARG A 49 7.31 -4.27 6.01
N LEU A 50 6.27 -5.06 5.72
CA LEU A 50 5.58 -5.92 6.69
C LEU A 50 5.57 -7.37 6.18
N PRO A 51 6.75 -8.03 6.07
CA PRO A 51 6.82 -9.38 5.52
C PRO A 51 5.97 -10.35 6.35
N GLY A 52 5.15 -11.14 5.67
CA GLY A 52 4.23 -12.12 6.29
C GLY A 52 2.94 -11.52 6.89
N ARG A 53 2.78 -10.20 6.91
CA ARG A 53 1.52 -9.57 7.35
C ARG A 53 0.44 -9.82 6.30
N ARG A 54 -0.75 -10.27 6.75
CA ARG A 54 -1.94 -10.28 5.90
C ARG A 54 -2.36 -8.85 5.57
N ILE A 55 -2.47 -8.53 4.28
CA ILE A 55 -2.94 -7.24 3.78
C ILE A 55 -4.16 -7.48 2.92
N VAL A 56 -5.28 -6.85 3.25
CA VAL A 56 -6.53 -6.92 2.50
C VAL A 56 -6.70 -5.61 1.76
N ALA A 57 -6.72 -5.65 0.43
CA ALA A 57 -6.98 -4.47 -0.39
C ALA A 57 -8.46 -4.39 -0.72
N PHE A 58 -8.97 -3.17 -0.86
CA PHE A 58 -10.32 -2.91 -1.32
C PHE A 58 -10.25 -1.90 -2.46
N ASP A 59 -10.83 -2.23 -3.60
CA ASP A 59 -10.97 -1.28 -4.71
C ASP A 59 -12.32 -1.50 -5.41
N ARG A 60 -12.78 -0.47 -6.13
CA ARG A 60 -13.97 -0.56 -6.98
C ARG A 60 -13.69 -1.30 -8.27
N ALA A 61 -12.45 -1.29 -8.74
CA ALA A 61 -12.03 -1.99 -9.94
C ALA A 61 -10.57 -2.45 -9.83
N LEU A 62 -10.28 -3.65 -10.33
CA LEU A 62 -8.91 -4.16 -10.36
C LEU A 62 -8.14 -3.57 -11.55
N ALA A 63 -7.20 -2.67 -11.25
CA ALA A 63 -6.30 -2.04 -12.24
C ALA A 63 -4.83 -2.03 -11.77
N ALA A 64 -4.50 -2.93 -10.84
CA ALA A 64 -3.17 -3.02 -10.25
C ALA A 64 -2.15 -3.60 -11.22
N HIS A 65 -0.88 -3.24 -11.01
CA HIS A 65 0.22 -3.95 -11.65
C HIS A 65 0.19 -5.44 -11.27
N ALA A 66 0.58 -6.34 -12.17
CA ALA A 66 0.48 -7.79 -11.95
C ALA A 66 1.20 -8.26 -10.67
N SER A 67 2.32 -7.65 -10.30
CA SER A 67 3.04 -7.95 -9.05
C SER A 67 2.37 -7.43 -7.78
N SER A 68 1.29 -6.66 -7.91
CA SER A 68 0.58 -5.98 -6.83
C SER A 68 -0.88 -6.39 -6.71
N ILE A 69 -1.29 -7.46 -7.42
CA ILE A 69 -2.61 -8.06 -7.26
C ILE A 69 -2.58 -8.95 -6.01
N PRO A 70 -3.43 -8.70 -4.99
CA PRO A 70 -3.59 -9.58 -3.84
C PRO A 70 -4.17 -10.94 -4.25
N GLU A 71 -4.06 -11.93 -3.37
CA GLU A 71 -4.83 -13.17 -3.51
C GLU A 71 -6.34 -12.88 -3.46
N ALA A 72 -7.15 -13.73 -4.10
CA ALA A 72 -8.59 -13.46 -4.30
C ALA A 72 -9.37 -13.24 -2.98
N GLU A 73 -8.96 -13.89 -1.89
CA GLU A 73 -9.55 -13.73 -0.55
C GLU A 73 -9.13 -12.44 0.18
N ASN A 74 -8.24 -11.65 -0.43
CA ASN A 74 -7.65 -10.44 0.12
C ASN A 74 -7.84 -9.22 -0.82
N LEU A 75 -8.79 -9.30 -1.75
CA LEU A 75 -9.15 -8.24 -2.71
C LEU A 75 -10.65 -7.90 -2.65
#